data_AF-A0AAV6B3S5-F1
#
_entry.id   AF-A0AAV6B3S5-F1
#
_cell.length_a   1.000
_cell.length_b   1.000
_cell.length_c   1.000
_cell.angle_alpha   90.00
_cell.angle_beta   90.00
_cell.angle_gamma   90.00
#
_symmetry.space_group_name_H-M   'P 1'
#
loop_
_entity.id
_entity.type
_entity.pdbx_description
1 polymer ?
#
loop_
_entity_poly.entity_id
_entity_poly.type
_entity_poly.pdbx_seq_one_letter_code
_entity_poly.pdbx_strand_id
1 'polypeptide(L)'
;MSDSSYRVAPIFLIRMAGVPFDVLQNLETAKTAELARELVVRQNRFAQAKAEVEELLRHRGHGLSEELFRAWRKAIRSGTMPPAADPPSRAFGNCWECASNLAAAEARLEESLQHELGQARTALLDAARTLLPPYLVFTAASLRERLAKQTLNPGFLPPRNKDARAHERHLLLYLQRICAKNDSLSAFGPEGWGVIGAEPMVLTLAPQPGVAARETFLERWTAHGAAATLNADPDIRVELSPRLNPNGRIDGNHFVFADSGDAIALDGATMQLLSRVDGKTPAHALGVAAQSLEQLAQKKMIRWEVEVPALEPHPFDVLLADVSAWRETSVRARWLDRLQPIAALAKKFADTEETAARVQIIDEADDRLGQLGAAPKTGSRFLYSAANPIGEECFRNCGFTIGENLVNEVPRDAAPWIDLWRDCYAFVASRVAAGLRGLLEKAPAHNGLIALPAFLRHCEQLRMPLTGPAMVGLAHMAFQEVKAAFREMV
;
A
#
# COMPACT_ATOMS: atom_id res chain seq x y z
N MET A 1 33.43 14.58 -16.66
CA MET A 1 32.11 14.56 -15.99
C MET A 1 31.15 13.91 -16.97
N SER A 2 30.85 12.63 -16.77
CA SER A 2 29.89 11.91 -17.61
C SER A 2 28.52 12.51 -17.33
N ASP A 3 27.96 13.26 -18.29
CA ASP A 3 26.58 13.71 -18.23
C ASP A 3 25.72 12.44 -18.23
N SER A 4 25.09 12.13 -17.10
CA SER A 4 24.22 10.96 -17.01
C SER A 4 23.08 11.15 -18.02
N SER A 5 22.76 10.10 -18.79
CA SER A 5 21.59 10.10 -19.68
C SER A 5 20.27 10.28 -18.93
N TYR A 6 20.30 10.16 -17.60
CA TYR A 6 19.16 10.29 -16.70
C TYR A 6 19.33 11.47 -15.77
N ARG A 7 18.23 12.20 -15.54
CA ARG A 7 18.16 13.33 -14.62
C ARG A 7 16.89 13.23 -13.79
N VAL A 8 16.95 13.68 -12.54
CA VAL A 8 15.77 13.81 -11.68
C VAL A 8 14.98 15.06 -12.10
N ALA A 9 13.66 14.99 -12.05
CA ALA A 9 12.82 16.15 -12.31
C ALA A 9 13.17 17.29 -11.31
N PRO A 10 13.14 18.57 -11.74
CA PRO A 10 13.53 19.69 -10.88
C PRO A 10 12.58 19.93 -9.68
N ILE A 11 11.39 19.34 -9.75
CA ILE A 11 10.37 19.31 -8.70
C ILE A 11 9.99 17.85 -8.50
N PHE A 12 9.97 17.40 -7.25
CA PHE A 12 9.64 16.03 -6.89
C PHE A 12 8.94 15.97 -5.53
N LEU A 13 8.25 14.87 -5.27
CA LEU A 13 7.62 14.61 -3.98
C LEU A 13 8.55 13.78 -3.12
N ILE A 14 8.68 14.18 -1.85
CA ILE A 14 9.26 13.34 -0.81
C ILE A 14 8.14 12.88 0.13
N ARG A 15 8.30 11.68 0.67
CA ARG A 15 7.40 11.15 1.69
C ARG A 15 8.18 10.97 2.98
N MET A 16 7.59 11.36 4.09
CA MET A 16 8.18 11.27 5.42
C MET A 16 7.24 10.57 6.39
N ALA A 17 7.75 10.14 7.54
CA ALA A 17 6.91 9.58 8.59
C ALA A 17 5.99 10.65 9.18
N GLY A 18 4.78 10.23 9.56
CA GLY A 18 3.77 11.09 10.17
C GLY A 18 4.21 11.76 11.47
N VAL A 19 5.07 11.10 12.24
CA VAL A 19 5.57 11.57 13.55
C VAL A 19 7.10 11.48 13.57
N PRO A 20 7.81 12.37 14.30
CA PRO A 20 9.26 12.27 14.48
C PRO A 20 9.70 10.94 15.08
N PHE A 21 10.85 10.45 14.61
CA PHE A 21 11.42 9.17 15.07
C PHE A 21 11.80 9.18 16.56
N ASP A 22 12.08 10.35 17.14
CA ASP A 22 12.46 10.55 18.55
C ASP A 22 11.44 9.97 19.53
N VAL A 23 10.16 9.87 19.13
CA VAL A 23 9.13 9.20 19.92
C VAL A 23 9.48 7.73 20.18
N LEU A 24 10.09 7.04 19.22
CA LEU A 24 10.57 5.66 19.40
C LEU A 24 11.89 5.60 20.18
N GLN A 25 12.74 6.63 20.08
CA GLN A 25 13.96 6.71 20.89
C GLN A 25 13.62 6.76 22.39
N ASN A 26 12.53 7.43 22.76
CA ASN A 26 12.03 7.43 24.15
C ASN A 26 11.57 6.05 24.65
N LEU A 27 11.46 5.04 23.78
CA LEU A 27 11.12 3.67 24.15
C LEU A 27 12.37 2.77 24.24
N GLU A 28 13.56 3.33 24.05
CA GLU A 28 14.79 2.55 24.04
C GLU A 28 15.10 1.94 25.41
N THR A 29 15.71 0.75 25.37
CA THR A 29 16.24 0.05 26.54
C THR A 29 17.74 -0.14 26.37
N ALA A 30 18.44 0.98 26.17
CA ALA A 30 19.83 1.00 25.75
C ALA A 30 20.75 0.27 26.74
N LYS A 31 20.54 0.46 28.05
CA LYS A 31 21.37 -0.19 29.07
C LYS A 31 21.09 -1.68 29.15
N THR A 32 19.82 -2.07 29.04
CA THR A 32 19.41 -3.48 28.98
C THR A 32 20.01 -4.15 27.76
N ALA A 33 19.99 -3.50 26.59
CA ALA A 33 20.60 -4.03 25.37
C ALA A 33 22.13 -4.17 25.48
N GLU A 34 22.81 -3.21 26.10
CA GLU A 34 24.24 -3.28 26.41
C GLU A 34 24.56 -4.45 27.34
N LEU A 35 23.83 -4.58 28.45
CA LEU A 35 24.01 -5.66 29.43
C LEU A 35 23.66 -7.03 28.85
N ALA A 36 22.68 -7.11 27.95
CA ALA A 36 22.34 -8.34 27.24
C ALA A 36 23.48 -8.79 26.31
N ARG A 37 24.14 -7.85 25.62
CA ARG A 37 25.35 -8.16 24.83
C ARG A 37 26.51 -8.57 25.74
N GLU A 38 26.68 -7.91 26.89
CA GLU A 38 27.67 -8.34 27.90
C GLU A 38 27.39 -9.77 28.36
N LEU A 39 26.13 -10.09 28.68
CA LEU A 39 25.71 -11.41 29.12
C LEU A 39 26.07 -12.50 28.11
N VAL A 40 25.81 -12.28 26.81
CA VAL A 40 26.19 -13.23 25.74
C VAL A 40 27.70 -13.47 25.73
N VAL A 41 28.51 -12.42 25.90
CA VAL A 41 29.98 -12.55 26.00
C VAL A 41 30.37 -13.38 27.24
N ARG A 42 29.75 -13.13 28.40
CA ARG A 42 30.03 -13.88 29.64
C ARG A 42 29.58 -15.34 29.54
N GLN A 43 28.44 -15.62 28.93
CA GLN A 43 27.93 -16.97 28.67
C GLN A 43 28.92 -17.77 27.80
N ASN A 44 29.45 -17.15 26.74
CA ASN A 44 30.44 -17.79 25.88
C ASN A 44 31.75 -18.09 26.63
N ARG A 45 32.25 -17.16 27.46
CA ARG A 45 33.44 -17.38 28.29
C ARG A 45 33.23 -18.48 29.33
N PHE A 46 32.08 -18.48 30.01
CA PHE A 46 31.73 -19.54 30.95
C PHE A 46 31.60 -20.90 30.27
N ALA A 47 30.98 -20.97 29.08
CA ALA A 47 30.89 -22.22 28.31
C ALA A 47 32.27 -22.78 27.95
N GLN A 48 33.22 -21.92 27.56
CA GLN A 48 34.62 -22.31 27.30
C GLN A 48 35.31 -22.83 28.56
N ALA A 49 35.25 -22.07 29.67
CA ALA A 49 35.87 -22.48 30.93
C ALA A 49 35.22 -23.75 31.52
N LYS A 50 33.91 -23.91 31.34
CA LYS A 50 33.17 -25.12 31.69
C LYS A 50 33.66 -26.33 30.90
N ALA A 51 33.85 -26.21 29.58
CA ALA A 51 34.34 -27.30 28.74
C ALA A 51 35.77 -27.74 29.15
N GLU A 52 36.63 -26.79 29.51
CA GLU A 52 37.97 -27.08 30.04
C GLU A 52 37.92 -27.87 31.36
N VAL A 53 37.04 -27.46 32.28
CA VAL A 53 36.82 -28.20 33.54
C VAL A 53 36.16 -29.56 33.30
N GLU A 54 35.23 -29.69 32.36
CA GLU A 54 34.62 -30.97 31.98
C GLU A 54 35.67 -31.97 31.50
N GLU A 55 36.65 -31.52 30.72
CA GLU A 55 37.74 -32.38 30.25
C GLU A 55 38.67 -32.79 31.41
N LEU A 56 39.04 -31.86 32.29
CA LEU A 56 39.85 -32.17 33.48
C LEU A 56 39.18 -33.17 34.41
N LEU A 57 37.85 -33.05 34.61
CA LEU A 57 37.07 -33.98 35.43
C LEU A 57 36.96 -35.40 34.84
N ARG A 58 37.31 -35.61 33.55
CA ARG A 58 37.39 -36.95 32.93
C ARG A 58 38.69 -37.68 33.28
N HIS A 59 39.74 -36.97 33.67
CA HIS A 59 41.05 -37.55 34.00
C HIS A 59 41.18 -37.89 35.49
N ARG A 60 41.81 -39.02 35.83
CA ARG A 60 42.01 -39.46 37.24
C ARG A 60 42.95 -38.57 38.08
N GLY A 61 43.63 -37.60 37.47
CA GLY A 61 44.60 -36.69 38.11
C GLY A 61 44.10 -35.28 38.43
N HIS A 62 42.79 -35.09 38.60
CA HIS A 62 42.14 -33.78 38.76
C HIS A 62 42.40 -33.06 40.11
N GLY A 63 43.08 -33.69 41.07
CA GLY A 63 43.53 -33.04 42.32
C GLY A 63 42.43 -32.58 43.28
N LEU A 64 41.21 -33.12 43.16
CA LEU A 64 40.05 -32.78 44.00
C LEU A 64 39.78 -33.88 45.02
N SER A 65 39.29 -33.53 46.21
CA SER A 65 38.69 -34.50 47.14
C SER A 65 37.41 -35.09 46.54
N GLU A 66 36.95 -36.25 47.04
CA GLU A 66 35.70 -36.87 46.54
C GLU A 66 34.48 -35.94 46.67
N GLU A 67 34.41 -35.18 47.76
CA GLU A 67 33.31 -34.25 48.01
C GLU A 67 33.32 -33.10 47.01
N LEU A 68 34.48 -32.47 46.80
CA LEU A 68 34.64 -31.38 45.82
C LEU A 68 34.43 -31.88 44.39
N PHE A 69 34.89 -33.08 44.05
CA PHE A 69 34.65 -33.70 42.75
C PHE A 69 33.15 -33.87 42.47
N ARG A 70 32.37 -34.39 43.43
CA ARG A 70 30.91 -34.54 43.30
C ARG A 70 30.23 -33.19 43.18
N ALA A 71 30.65 -32.19 43.95
CA ALA A 71 30.10 -30.84 43.92
C ALA A 71 30.35 -30.13 42.57
N TRP A 72 31.60 -30.16 42.07
CA TRP A 72 31.96 -29.61 40.76
C TRP A 72 31.23 -30.32 39.62
N ARG A 73 31.20 -31.65 39.63
CA ARG A 73 30.49 -32.43 38.60
C ARG A 73 28.99 -32.12 38.58
N LYS A 74 28.37 -31.92 39.75
CA LYS A 74 26.97 -31.49 39.86
C LYS A 74 26.78 -30.07 39.31
N ALA A 75 27.62 -29.12 39.71
CA ALA A 75 27.54 -27.72 39.28
C ALA A 75 27.66 -27.58 37.76
N ILE A 76 28.69 -28.20 37.19
CA ILE A 76 28.96 -28.22 35.75
C ILE A 76 27.79 -28.83 34.96
N ARG A 77 27.29 -30.01 35.37
CA ARG A 77 26.17 -30.67 34.69
C ARG A 77 24.87 -29.85 34.76
N SER A 78 24.62 -29.19 35.87
CA SER A 78 23.40 -28.40 36.10
C SER A 78 23.52 -26.94 35.64
N GLY A 79 24.71 -26.49 35.25
CA GLY A 79 24.97 -25.08 34.94
C GLY A 79 24.81 -24.15 36.15
N THR A 80 24.96 -24.67 37.37
CA THR A 80 24.83 -23.88 38.61
C THR A 80 26.19 -23.38 39.08
N MET A 81 26.17 -22.42 40.01
CA MET A 81 27.38 -21.82 40.57
C MET A 81 28.32 -22.89 41.14
N PRO A 82 29.58 -22.97 40.68
CA PRO A 82 30.55 -23.91 41.24
C PRO A 82 30.87 -23.61 42.71
N PRO A 83 31.27 -24.63 43.50
CA PRO A 83 31.59 -24.44 44.92
C PRO A 83 32.78 -23.49 45.09
N ALA A 84 32.70 -22.59 46.07
CA ALA A 84 33.83 -21.77 46.49
C ALA A 84 34.81 -22.67 47.27
N ALA A 85 35.97 -22.93 46.68
CA ALA A 85 37.05 -23.71 47.29
C ALA A 85 38.39 -23.20 46.73
N ASP A 86 39.49 -23.46 47.45
CA ASP A 86 40.84 -23.22 46.91
C ASP A 86 41.00 -24.03 45.62
N PRO A 87 41.15 -23.37 44.46
CA PRO A 87 41.09 -24.06 43.19
C PRO A 87 42.35 -24.94 43.04
N PRO A 88 42.21 -26.26 42.83
CA PRO A 88 43.38 -27.14 42.69
C PRO A 88 44.15 -26.90 41.38
N SER A 89 43.55 -26.18 40.43
CA SER A 89 44.20 -25.71 39.20
C SER A 89 43.62 -24.38 38.73
N ARG A 90 44.38 -23.68 37.88
CA ARG A 90 43.95 -22.41 37.26
C ARG A 90 42.62 -22.54 36.50
N ALA A 91 42.32 -23.70 35.93
CA ALA A 91 41.08 -23.94 35.18
C ALA A 91 39.83 -23.92 36.08
N PHE A 92 39.89 -24.52 37.28
CA PHE A 92 38.80 -24.45 38.26
C PHE A 92 38.59 -23.01 38.76
N GLY A 93 39.69 -22.28 39.03
CA GLY A 93 39.63 -20.86 39.40
C GLY A 93 39.00 -19.99 38.30
N ASN A 94 39.45 -20.15 37.05
CA ASN A 94 38.91 -19.46 35.89
C ASN A 94 37.42 -19.78 35.67
N CYS A 95 37.01 -21.04 35.80
CA CYS A 95 35.61 -21.45 35.67
C CYS A 95 34.72 -20.84 36.76
N TRP A 96 35.19 -20.82 38.01
CA TRP A 96 34.47 -20.16 39.11
C TRP A 96 34.35 -18.65 38.87
N GLU A 97 35.43 -17.99 38.45
CA GLU A 97 35.44 -16.56 38.14
C GLU A 97 34.48 -16.23 36.98
N CYS A 98 34.48 -17.04 35.92
CA CYS A 98 33.55 -16.90 34.80
C CYS A 98 32.09 -17.11 35.25
N ALA A 99 31.82 -18.07 36.12
CA ALA A 99 30.48 -18.30 36.68
C ALA A 99 30.02 -17.13 37.58
N SER A 100 30.90 -16.61 38.44
CA SER A 100 30.60 -15.45 39.29
C SER A 100 30.31 -14.20 38.45
N ASN A 101 31.14 -13.95 37.43
CA ASN A 101 30.95 -12.83 36.51
C ASN A 101 29.67 -12.97 35.67
N LEU A 102 29.31 -14.20 35.29
CA LEU A 102 28.05 -14.49 34.62
C LEU A 102 26.86 -14.18 35.53
N ALA A 103 26.83 -14.69 36.76
CA ALA A 103 25.76 -14.43 37.72
C ALA A 103 25.61 -12.92 38.04
N ALA A 104 26.72 -12.19 38.16
CA ALA A 104 26.71 -10.74 38.36
C ALA A 104 26.18 -9.99 37.12
N ALA A 105 26.44 -10.48 35.91
CA ALA A 105 25.88 -9.92 34.68
C ALA A 105 24.37 -10.20 34.57
N GLU A 106 23.92 -11.40 34.95
CA GLU A 106 22.49 -11.76 34.99
C GLU A 106 21.71 -10.87 35.97
N ALA A 107 22.25 -10.67 37.18
CA ALA A 107 21.62 -9.80 38.18
C ALA A 107 21.51 -8.34 37.70
N ARG A 108 22.59 -7.79 37.12
CA ARG A 108 22.59 -6.43 36.55
C ARG A 108 21.60 -6.31 35.38
N LEU A 109 21.52 -7.32 34.53
CA LEU A 109 20.57 -7.34 33.41
C LEU A 109 19.13 -7.35 33.92
N GLU A 110 18.80 -8.19 34.90
CA GLU A 110 17.44 -8.27 35.45
C GLU A 110 17.02 -6.93 36.08
N GLU A 111 17.89 -6.31 36.88
CA GLU A 111 17.64 -5.00 37.48
C GLU A 111 17.41 -3.92 36.41
N SER A 112 18.30 -3.84 35.41
CA SER A 112 18.16 -2.90 34.29
C SER A 112 16.89 -3.16 33.48
N LEU A 113 16.56 -4.41 33.22
CA LEU A 113 15.37 -4.80 32.47
C LEU A 113 14.10 -4.35 33.19
N GLN A 114 13.99 -4.57 34.50
CA GLN A 114 12.82 -4.12 35.26
C GLN A 114 12.68 -2.60 35.23
N HIS A 115 13.80 -1.88 35.34
CA HIS A 115 13.81 -0.42 35.33
C HIS A 115 13.42 0.16 33.97
N GLU A 116 14.17 -0.16 32.91
CA GLU A 116 13.96 0.42 31.57
C GLU A 116 12.65 -0.09 30.94
N LEU A 117 12.24 -1.33 31.21
CA LEU A 117 10.93 -1.82 30.73
C LEU A 117 9.77 -1.05 31.36
N GLY A 118 9.86 -0.72 32.65
CA GLY A 118 8.84 0.12 33.32
C GLY A 118 8.71 1.48 32.66
N GLN A 119 9.85 2.14 32.39
CA GLN A 119 9.90 3.45 31.71
C GLN A 119 9.36 3.37 30.29
N ALA A 120 9.83 2.40 29.50
CA ALA A 120 9.39 2.21 28.11
C ALA A 120 7.89 1.93 28.02
N ARG A 121 7.30 1.18 28.98
CA ARG A 121 5.86 0.92 29.02
C ARG A 121 5.06 2.20 29.29
N THR A 122 5.50 3.04 30.22
CA THR A 122 4.86 4.34 30.48
C THR A 122 4.93 5.25 29.25
N ALA A 123 6.14 5.40 28.68
CA ALA A 123 6.36 6.21 27.49
C ALA A 123 5.53 5.72 26.29
N LEU A 124 5.41 4.39 26.10
CA LEU A 124 4.58 3.78 25.06
C LEU A 124 3.11 4.16 25.22
N LEU A 125 2.54 4.05 26.42
CA LEU A 125 1.13 4.39 26.65
C LEU A 125 0.87 5.89 26.46
N ASP A 126 1.77 6.74 26.96
CA ASP A 126 1.65 8.19 26.81
C ASP A 126 1.76 8.63 25.35
N ALA A 127 2.75 8.13 24.61
CA ALA A 127 2.90 8.37 23.19
C ALA A 127 1.69 7.83 22.41
N ALA A 128 1.24 6.61 22.72
CA ALA A 128 0.09 6.02 22.03
C ALA A 128 -1.19 6.84 22.21
N ARG A 129 -1.46 7.28 23.45
CA ARG A 129 -2.65 8.08 23.79
C ARG A 129 -2.63 9.45 23.11
N THR A 130 -1.47 10.08 23.03
CA THR A 130 -1.34 11.45 22.51
C THR A 130 -1.23 11.49 20.98
N LEU A 131 -0.58 10.50 20.37
CA LEU A 131 -0.21 10.55 18.96
C LEU A 131 -1.08 9.67 18.06
N LEU A 132 -1.56 8.51 18.52
CA LEU A 132 -2.31 7.60 17.65
C LEU A 132 -3.71 8.08 17.23
N PRO A 133 -4.52 8.79 18.05
CA PRO A 133 -5.93 8.99 17.74
C PRO A 133 -6.21 9.52 16.32
N PRO A 134 -5.53 10.56 15.80
CA PRO A 134 -5.77 11.06 14.44
C PRO A 134 -5.53 10.03 13.33
N TYR A 135 -4.68 9.04 13.58
CA TYR A 135 -4.30 7.98 12.62
C TYR A 135 -5.29 6.82 12.61
N LEU A 136 -6.12 6.68 13.64
CA LEU A 136 -7.06 5.55 13.76
C LEU A 136 -8.30 5.69 12.87
N VAL A 137 -8.50 6.86 12.26
CA VAL A 137 -9.65 7.15 11.38
C VAL A 137 -9.76 6.12 10.25
N PHE A 138 -8.63 5.78 9.61
CA PHE A 138 -8.57 4.83 8.48
C PHE A 138 -8.33 3.37 8.89
N THR A 139 -8.44 3.06 10.19
CA THR A 139 -8.29 1.68 10.69
C THR A 139 -9.64 1.00 10.82
N ALA A 140 -9.67 -0.33 10.67
CA ALA A 140 -10.89 -1.12 10.83
C ALA A 140 -11.54 -0.86 12.20
N ALA A 141 -12.87 -0.74 12.26
CA ALA A 141 -13.62 -0.38 13.47
C ALA A 141 -13.26 -1.24 14.69
N SER A 142 -13.14 -2.57 14.52
CA SER A 142 -12.77 -3.50 15.59
C SER A 142 -11.36 -3.24 16.16
N LEU A 143 -10.44 -2.77 15.33
CA LEU A 143 -9.08 -2.41 15.74
C LEU A 143 -9.05 -1.02 16.39
N ARG A 144 -9.79 -0.07 15.82
CA ARG A 144 -10.00 1.27 16.39
C ARG A 144 -10.57 1.18 17.81
N GLU A 145 -11.65 0.43 18.01
CA GLU A 145 -12.25 0.21 19.34
C GLU A 145 -11.28 -0.43 20.32
N ARG A 146 -10.51 -1.44 19.87
CA ARG A 146 -9.53 -2.12 20.71
C ARG A 146 -8.44 -1.14 21.18
N LEU A 147 -7.94 -0.32 20.27
CA LEU A 147 -6.91 0.68 20.57
C LEU A 147 -7.45 1.81 21.45
N ALA A 148 -8.68 2.29 21.19
CA ALA A 148 -9.31 3.37 21.94
C ALA A 148 -9.73 2.99 23.37
N LYS A 149 -10.29 1.79 23.58
CA LYS A 149 -10.71 1.34 24.93
C LYS A 149 -9.54 1.26 25.93
N GLN A 150 -8.32 1.14 25.42
CA GLN A 150 -7.14 0.84 26.22
C GLN A 150 -6.21 2.06 26.41
N THR A 151 -6.51 3.21 25.78
CA THR A 151 -5.83 4.52 26.02
C THR A 151 -6.52 5.41 27.06
N LEU A 152 -7.66 4.97 27.63
CA LEU A 152 -8.55 5.78 28.48
C LEU A 152 -8.14 5.90 29.96
N ASN A 153 -7.13 5.17 30.44
CA ASN A 153 -6.72 5.20 31.85
C ASN A 153 -5.34 5.87 32.03
N PRO A 154 -5.27 7.18 32.32
CA PRO A 154 -4.02 7.90 32.55
C PRO A 154 -3.24 7.32 33.73
N GLY A 155 -1.94 7.08 33.56
CA GLY A 155 -1.00 6.85 34.66
C GLY A 155 -1.07 5.47 35.36
N PHE A 156 -1.95 4.56 34.92
CA PHE A 156 -1.99 3.19 35.45
C PHE A 156 -1.37 2.20 34.45
N LEU A 157 -0.22 1.64 34.81
CA LEU A 157 0.35 0.49 34.11
C LEU A 157 -0.37 -0.79 34.56
N PRO A 158 -1.16 -1.46 33.70
CA PRO A 158 -1.76 -2.74 34.08
C PRO A 158 -0.65 -3.79 34.35
N PRO A 159 -0.93 -4.78 35.22
CA PRO A 159 -0.02 -5.91 35.40
C PRO A 159 0.32 -6.56 34.06
N ARG A 160 1.61 -6.88 33.86
CA ARG A 160 2.12 -7.34 32.57
C ARG A 160 1.81 -8.83 32.34
N ASN A 161 0.58 -9.13 31.99
CA ASN A 161 0.13 -10.47 31.61
C ASN A 161 0.22 -10.68 30.08
N LYS A 162 -0.32 -11.80 29.56
CA LYS A 162 -0.32 -12.12 28.12
C LYS A 162 -1.05 -11.05 27.29
N ASP A 163 -2.20 -10.58 27.77
CA ASP A 163 -3.04 -9.64 27.04
C ASP A 163 -2.46 -8.23 27.03
N ALA A 164 -1.91 -7.78 28.17
CA ALA A 164 -1.17 -6.52 28.27
C ALA A 164 0.02 -6.49 27.29
N ARG A 165 0.80 -7.59 27.19
CA ARG A 165 1.90 -7.69 26.22
C ARG A 165 1.43 -7.65 24.78
N ALA A 166 0.34 -8.35 24.47
CA ALA A 166 -0.24 -8.33 23.13
C ALA A 166 -0.76 -6.94 22.76
N HIS A 167 -1.33 -6.22 23.72
CA HIS A 167 -1.78 -4.84 23.54
C HIS A 167 -0.60 -3.88 23.32
N GLU A 168 0.38 -3.87 24.22
CA GLU A 168 1.60 -3.06 24.11
C GLU A 168 2.30 -3.30 22.76
N ARG A 169 2.37 -4.55 22.30
CA ARG A 169 2.90 -4.88 20.98
C ARG A 169 2.11 -4.22 19.85
N HIS A 170 0.78 -4.20 19.90
CA HIS A 170 -0.02 -3.51 18.87
C HIS A 170 0.21 -2.00 18.90
N LEU A 171 0.23 -1.37 20.09
CA LEU A 171 0.55 0.05 20.21
C LEU A 171 1.92 0.37 19.64
N LEU A 172 2.93 -0.44 19.98
CA LEU A 172 4.29 -0.29 19.49
C LEU A 172 4.36 -0.41 17.97
N LEU A 173 3.69 -1.41 17.37
CA LEU A 173 3.66 -1.57 15.91
C LEU A 173 3.01 -0.36 15.22
N TYR A 174 1.97 0.24 15.82
CA TYR A 174 1.34 1.44 15.29
C TYR A 174 2.22 2.68 15.43
N LEU A 175 2.88 2.86 16.58
CA LEU A 175 3.87 3.92 16.75
C LEU A 175 5.03 3.76 15.76
N GLN A 176 5.55 2.55 15.59
CA GLN A 176 6.57 2.25 14.58
C GLN A 176 6.09 2.61 13.18
N ARG A 177 4.84 2.31 12.85
CA ARG A 177 4.27 2.65 11.56
C ARG A 177 4.22 4.17 11.33
N ILE A 178 3.82 4.97 12.32
CA ILE A 178 3.73 6.43 12.14
C ILE A 178 5.07 7.16 12.30
N CYS A 179 6.05 6.56 12.98
CA CYS A 179 7.34 7.21 13.26
C CYS A 179 8.49 6.75 12.35
N ALA A 180 8.40 5.54 11.77
CA ALA A 180 9.52 4.92 11.06
C ALA A 180 9.18 4.44 9.64
N LYS A 181 7.93 4.58 9.20
CA LYS A 181 7.50 4.22 7.85
C LYS A 181 6.98 5.46 7.11
N ASN A 182 7.47 5.66 5.89
CA ASN A 182 6.96 6.66 4.96
C ASN A 182 5.74 6.08 4.21
N ASP A 183 4.61 5.91 4.91
CA ASP A 183 3.41 5.22 4.39
C ASP A 183 2.60 6.05 3.38
N SER A 184 2.02 5.43 2.36
CA SER A 184 1.24 6.13 1.32
C SER A 184 -0.23 6.36 1.70
N LEU A 185 -0.49 6.71 2.96
CA LEU A 185 -1.85 6.81 3.49
C LEU A 185 -1.96 8.01 4.44
N SER A 186 -2.63 9.08 4.01
CA SER A 186 -3.02 10.19 4.89
C SER A 186 -1.81 10.70 5.72
N ALA A 187 -2.04 11.09 6.98
CA ALA A 187 -1.02 11.58 7.88
C ALA A 187 0.01 10.52 8.30
N PHE A 188 -0.17 9.22 7.99
CA PHE A 188 0.84 8.18 8.28
C PHE A 188 2.15 8.44 7.54
N GLY A 189 2.06 8.97 6.31
CA GLY A 189 3.23 9.43 5.59
C GLY A 189 2.92 10.63 4.72
N PRO A 190 2.85 11.84 5.31
CA PRO A 190 2.52 13.03 4.57
C PRO A 190 3.59 13.33 3.53
N GLU A 191 3.16 13.96 2.44
CA GLU A 191 4.00 14.31 1.32
C GLU A 191 4.51 15.75 1.44
N GLY A 192 5.69 16.00 0.90
CA GLY A 192 6.28 17.32 0.84
C GLY A 192 6.89 17.55 -0.52
N TRP A 193 6.70 18.76 -1.05
CA TRP A 193 7.39 19.16 -2.27
C TRP A 193 8.87 19.43 -2.00
N GLY A 194 9.71 18.84 -2.82
CA GLY A 194 11.14 19.06 -2.89
C GLY A 194 11.53 19.78 -4.17
N VAL A 195 12.57 20.61 -4.08
CA VAL A 195 13.15 21.30 -5.23
C VAL A 195 14.66 21.10 -5.29
N ILE A 196 15.22 21.18 -6.49
CA ILE A 196 16.68 21.23 -6.66
C ILE A 196 17.16 22.64 -6.31
N GLY A 197 18.02 22.74 -5.29
CA GLY A 197 18.56 24.00 -4.78
C GLY A 197 19.77 24.50 -5.59
N ALA A 198 20.05 25.80 -5.48
CA ALA A 198 21.18 26.44 -6.16
C ALA A 198 22.55 25.99 -5.61
N GLU A 199 22.62 25.60 -4.34
CA GLU A 199 23.85 25.11 -3.72
C GLU A 199 24.06 23.62 -4.01
N PRO A 200 25.10 23.22 -4.74
CA PRO A 200 25.16 21.91 -5.39
C PRO A 200 25.35 20.72 -4.43
N MET A 201 25.89 20.95 -3.23
CA MET A 201 26.23 19.90 -2.24
C MET A 201 25.48 20.05 -0.91
N VAL A 202 24.34 20.74 -0.91
CA VAL A 202 23.56 21.02 0.30
C VAL A 202 22.23 20.29 0.28
N LEU A 203 21.85 19.74 1.43
CA LEU A 203 20.52 19.19 1.67
C LEU A 203 19.89 19.89 2.87
N THR A 204 18.67 20.39 2.69
CA THR A 204 17.90 21.06 3.73
C THR A 204 16.57 20.35 3.89
N LEU A 205 16.16 20.13 5.16
CA LEU A 205 14.87 19.56 5.52
C LEU A 205 14.42 20.21 6.85
N ALA A 206 13.27 20.87 6.83
CA ALA A 206 12.68 21.59 7.97
C ALA A 206 11.15 21.31 8.06
N PRO A 207 10.74 20.07 8.37
CA PRO A 207 9.34 19.69 8.50
C PRO A 207 8.67 20.44 9.63
N GLN A 208 7.62 21.18 9.29
CA GLN A 208 6.72 21.78 10.27
C GLN A 208 5.81 20.69 10.87
N PRO A 209 5.50 20.76 12.18
CA PRO A 209 4.57 19.83 12.80
C PRO A 209 3.19 19.86 12.13
N GLY A 210 2.49 18.72 12.19
CA GLY A 210 1.12 18.61 11.71
C GLY A 210 0.99 18.38 10.20
N VAL A 211 -0.16 18.80 9.67
CA VAL A 211 -0.58 18.68 8.27
C VAL A 211 -0.85 20.08 7.74
N ALA A 212 -0.16 20.47 6.66
CA ALA A 212 -0.28 21.77 6.03
C ALA A 212 -1.48 21.86 5.08
N ALA A 213 -1.76 20.78 4.36
CA ALA A 213 -2.93 20.67 3.49
C ALA A 213 -3.44 19.23 3.47
N ARG A 214 -4.74 19.06 3.23
CA ARG A 214 -5.41 17.78 3.06
C ARG A 214 -6.11 17.79 1.72
N GLU A 215 -5.94 16.73 0.97
CA GLU A 215 -6.74 16.45 -0.21
C GLU A 215 -7.57 15.20 0.07
N THR A 216 -8.89 15.34 -0.03
CA THR A 216 -9.83 14.27 0.26
C THR A 216 -10.70 14.02 -0.95
N PHE A 217 -11.00 12.77 -1.22
CA PHE A 217 -11.82 12.37 -2.36
C PHE A 217 -12.66 11.15 -2.00
N LEU A 218 -13.79 11.01 -2.69
CA LEU A 218 -14.53 9.75 -2.65
C LEU A 218 -13.78 8.70 -3.48
N GLU A 219 -13.57 7.54 -2.89
CA GLU A 219 -12.84 6.45 -3.52
C GLU A 219 -13.53 5.99 -4.81
N ARG A 220 -12.76 5.59 -5.82
CA ARG A 220 -13.29 5.31 -7.17
C ARG A 220 -14.42 4.28 -7.18
N TRP A 221 -14.41 3.33 -6.25
CA TRP A 221 -15.47 2.33 -6.14
C TRP A 221 -16.84 2.95 -5.83
N THR A 222 -16.89 4.08 -5.11
CA THR A 222 -18.13 4.79 -4.77
C THR A 222 -18.83 5.30 -6.03
N ALA A 223 -18.06 5.83 -6.98
CA ALA A 223 -18.57 6.30 -8.27
C ALA A 223 -19.07 5.14 -9.13
N HIS A 224 -18.37 3.99 -9.13
CA HIS A 224 -18.86 2.78 -9.81
C HIS A 224 -20.18 2.28 -9.21
N GLY A 225 -20.28 2.28 -7.88
CA GLY A 225 -21.53 1.93 -7.20
C GLY A 225 -22.67 2.89 -7.55
N ALA A 226 -22.42 4.20 -7.51
CA ALA A 226 -23.40 5.22 -7.87
C ALA A 226 -23.83 5.14 -9.34
N ALA A 227 -22.88 4.97 -10.27
CA ALA A 227 -23.17 4.78 -11.70
C ALA A 227 -24.01 3.52 -11.95
N ALA A 228 -23.74 2.42 -11.24
CA ALA A 228 -24.54 1.21 -11.34
C ALA A 228 -25.99 1.43 -10.87
N THR A 229 -26.19 2.13 -9.74
CA THR A 229 -27.54 2.46 -9.26
C THR A 229 -28.26 3.41 -10.22
N LEU A 230 -27.58 4.44 -10.73
CA LEU A 230 -28.11 5.35 -11.75
C LEU A 230 -28.59 4.57 -12.99
N ASN A 231 -27.74 3.69 -13.53
CA ASN A 231 -28.06 2.89 -14.71
C ASN A 231 -29.21 1.89 -14.52
N ALA A 232 -29.54 1.54 -13.28
CA ALA A 232 -30.69 0.70 -12.95
C ALA A 232 -32.03 1.47 -12.98
N ASP A 233 -31.99 2.81 -12.98
CA ASP A 233 -33.18 3.66 -13.05
C ASP A 233 -33.54 3.98 -14.51
N PRO A 234 -34.68 3.49 -15.03
CA PRO A 234 -35.07 3.75 -16.42
C PRO A 234 -35.38 5.24 -16.67
N ASP A 235 -35.76 6.01 -15.64
CA ASP A 235 -36.18 7.41 -15.80
C ASP A 235 -35.02 8.31 -16.24
N ILE A 236 -33.77 7.93 -15.94
CA ILE A 236 -32.60 8.76 -16.27
C ILE A 236 -32.23 8.70 -17.74
N ARG A 237 -32.67 7.65 -18.47
CA ARG A 237 -32.20 7.35 -19.83
C ARG A 237 -32.35 8.54 -20.78
N VAL A 238 -33.46 9.26 -20.68
CA VAL A 238 -33.75 10.43 -21.54
C VAL A 238 -32.81 11.61 -21.28
N GLU A 239 -32.20 11.70 -20.11
CA GLU A 239 -31.23 12.73 -19.74
C GLU A 239 -29.79 12.36 -20.14
N LEU A 240 -29.51 11.08 -20.41
CA LEU A 240 -28.19 10.63 -20.83
C LEU A 240 -27.90 10.98 -22.28
N SER A 241 -26.64 11.33 -22.54
CA SER A 241 -26.11 11.56 -23.88
C SER A 241 -25.57 10.25 -24.46
N PRO A 242 -26.29 9.58 -25.38
CA PRO A 242 -25.76 8.39 -26.02
C PRO A 242 -24.52 8.74 -26.85
N ARG A 243 -23.59 7.80 -26.95
CA ARG A 243 -22.42 7.88 -27.84
C ARG A 243 -22.32 6.64 -28.71
N LEU A 244 -21.68 6.75 -29.86
CA LEU A 244 -21.35 5.57 -30.67
C LEU A 244 -20.51 4.60 -29.84
N ASN A 245 -20.79 3.30 -29.97
CA ASN A 245 -19.99 2.28 -29.31
C ASN A 245 -18.56 2.33 -29.90
N PRO A 246 -17.51 2.47 -29.07
CA PRO A 246 -16.13 2.56 -29.57
C PRO A 246 -15.66 1.29 -30.30
N ASN A 247 -16.39 0.18 -30.15
CA ASN A 247 -16.18 -1.06 -30.89
C ASN A 247 -16.91 -1.08 -32.26
N GLY A 248 -17.33 0.05 -32.80
CA GLY A 248 -17.93 0.09 -34.13
C GLY A 248 -17.76 1.42 -34.83
N ARG A 249 -17.95 1.40 -36.14
CA ARG A 249 -17.86 2.58 -37.03
C ARG A 249 -18.95 2.54 -38.08
N ILE A 250 -19.29 3.70 -38.62
CA ILE A 250 -20.18 3.81 -39.77
C ILE A 250 -19.33 3.75 -41.05
N ASP A 251 -19.70 2.88 -41.98
CA ASP A 251 -19.06 2.72 -43.29
C ASP A 251 -20.13 2.63 -44.38
N GLY A 252 -20.22 3.65 -45.23
CA GLY A 252 -21.33 3.79 -46.15
C GLY A 252 -22.67 3.76 -45.41
N ASN A 253 -23.52 2.79 -45.75
CA ASN A 253 -24.81 2.53 -45.10
C ASN A 253 -24.77 1.36 -44.10
N HIS A 254 -23.62 1.06 -43.51
CA HIS A 254 -23.47 -0.02 -42.54
C HIS A 254 -22.85 0.46 -41.23
N PHE A 255 -23.27 -0.13 -40.12
CA PHE A 255 -22.51 -0.09 -38.87
C PHE A 255 -21.65 -1.35 -38.78
N VAL A 256 -20.33 -1.17 -38.78
CA VAL A 256 -19.35 -2.26 -38.82
C VAL A 256 -18.72 -2.40 -37.44
N PHE A 257 -18.84 -3.59 -36.83
CA PHE A 257 -18.19 -3.91 -35.56
C PHE A 257 -16.70 -4.17 -35.77
N ALA A 258 -15.86 -3.48 -34.99
CA ALA A 258 -14.41 -3.56 -35.13
C ALA A 258 -13.84 -4.91 -34.65
N ASP A 259 -14.59 -5.69 -33.87
CA ASP A 259 -14.16 -6.98 -33.33
C ASP A 259 -14.61 -8.21 -34.14
N SER A 260 -15.76 -8.21 -34.80
CA SER A 260 -16.10 -9.27 -35.77
C SER A 260 -15.87 -8.90 -37.22
N GLY A 261 -15.95 -7.62 -37.57
CA GLY A 261 -16.24 -7.20 -38.94
C GLY A 261 -17.72 -7.36 -39.34
N ASP A 262 -18.59 -7.81 -38.42
CA ASP A 262 -20.03 -7.92 -38.69
C ASP A 262 -20.57 -6.55 -39.06
N ALA A 263 -21.42 -6.51 -40.07
CA ALA A 263 -22.02 -5.28 -40.57
C ALA A 263 -23.55 -5.35 -40.43
N ILE A 264 -24.13 -4.31 -39.83
CA ILE A 264 -25.58 -4.12 -39.78
C ILE A 264 -25.94 -3.04 -40.80
N ALA A 265 -26.79 -3.38 -41.76
CA ALA A 265 -27.32 -2.40 -42.72
C ALA A 265 -28.16 -1.34 -41.99
N LEU A 266 -27.94 -0.09 -42.35
CA LEU A 266 -28.59 1.10 -41.81
C LEU A 266 -29.52 1.69 -42.85
N ASP A 267 -30.76 1.96 -42.46
CA ASP A 267 -31.64 2.81 -43.26
C ASP A 267 -31.25 4.29 -43.11
N GLY A 268 -31.79 5.14 -43.99
CA GLY A 268 -31.47 6.57 -44.00
C GLY A 268 -31.82 7.28 -42.69
N ALA A 269 -32.92 6.88 -42.04
CA ALA A 269 -33.34 7.44 -40.75
C ALA A 269 -32.36 7.09 -39.63
N THR A 270 -31.90 5.84 -39.56
CA THR A 270 -30.93 5.38 -38.56
C THR A 270 -29.59 6.08 -38.74
N MET A 271 -29.13 6.27 -39.99
CA MET A 271 -27.89 7.01 -40.25
C MET A 271 -27.97 8.46 -39.78
N GLN A 272 -29.09 9.15 -40.05
CA GLN A 272 -29.31 10.52 -39.59
C GLN A 272 -29.41 10.62 -38.07
N LEU A 273 -29.94 9.60 -37.40
CA LEU A 273 -29.93 9.54 -35.94
C LEU A 273 -28.50 9.36 -35.41
N LEU A 274 -27.77 8.34 -35.90
CA LEU A 274 -26.41 8.04 -35.43
C LEU A 274 -25.43 9.19 -35.66
N SER A 275 -25.60 9.99 -36.71
CA SER A 275 -24.76 11.18 -36.95
C SER A 275 -24.94 12.27 -35.89
N ARG A 276 -26.02 12.23 -35.12
CA ARG A 276 -26.31 13.14 -33.99
C ARG A 276 -25.94 12.54 -32.63
N VAL A 277 -25.59 11.25 -32.58
CA VAL A 277 -25.16 10.54 -31.37
C VAL A 277 -23.67 10.80 -31.14
N ASP A 278 -23.37 11.95 -30.53
CA ASP A 278 -22.01 12.48 -30.37
C ASP A 278 -21.44 12.32 -28.94
N GLY A 279 -22.21 11.72 -28.02
CA GLY A 279 -21.85 11.60 -26.61
C GLY A 279 -21.99 12.90 -25.82
N LYS A 280 -22.51 13.98 -26.42
CA LYS A 280 -22.71 15.28 -25.79
C LYS A 280 -24.18 15.67 -25.77
N THR A 281 -24.93 15.32 -26.81
CA THR A 281 -26.34 15.65 -26.98
C THR A 281 -27.22 14.66 -26.19
N PRO A 282 -28.00 15.13 -25.19
CA PRO A 282 -28.89 14.27 -24.42
C PRO A 282 -29.98 13.64 -25.28
N ALA A 283 -30.43 12.44 -24.91
CA ALA A 283 -31.46 11.70 -25.64
C ALA A 283 -32.75 12.51 -25.87
N HIS A 284 -33.20 13.29 -24.89
CA HIS A 284 -34.37 14.14 -25.03
C HIS A 284 -34.22 15.25 -26.10
N ALA A 285 -32.99 15.67 -26.41
CA ALA A 285 -32.69 16.70 -27.40
C ALA A 285 -32.50 16.11 -28.82
N LEU A 286 -32.41 14.78 -28.95
CA LEU A 286 -32.30 14.11 -30.24
C LEU A 286 -33.62 14.09 -31.02
N GLY A 287 -34.76 14.45 -30.41
CA GLY A 287 -36.04 14.55 -31.13
C GLY A 287 -36.50 13.21 -31.74
N VAL A 288 -36.07 12.09 -31.15
CA VAL A 288 -36.46 10.72 -31.52
C VAL A 288 -37.11 10.01 -30.34
N ALA A 289 -37.89 8.98 -30.63
CA ALA A 289 -38.45 8.14 -29.58
C ALA A 289 -37.35 7.38 -28.82
N ALA A 290 -37.47 7.29 -27.49
CA ALA A 290 -36.53 6.53 -26.65
C ALA A 290 -36.40 5.06 -27.10
N GLN A 291 -37.48 4.48 -27.62
CA GLN A 291 -37.48 3.11 -28.17
C GLN A 291 -36.46 2.93 -29.31
N SER A 292 -36.23 3.96 -30.14
CA SER A 292 -35.24 3.90 -31.21
C SER A 292 -33.82 3.83 -30.66
N LEU A 293 -33.51 4.61 -29.62
CA LEU A 293 -32.22 4.56 -28.93
C LEU A 293 -32.02 3.23 -28.19
N GLU A 294 -33.06 2.72 -27.54
CA GLU A 294 -33.05 1.42 -26.87
C GLU A 294 -32.73 0.29 -27.85
N GLN A 295 -33.35 0.29 -29.04
CA GLN A 295 -33.03 -0.69 -30.09
C GLN A 295 -31.58 -0.59 -30.56
N LEU A 296 -31.02 0.62 -30.69
CA LEU A 296 -29.61 0.81 -31.06
C LEU A 296 -28.66 0.34 -29.95
N ALA A 297 -29.02 0.57 -28.68
CA ALA A 297 -28.25 0.14 -27.53
C ALA A 297 -28.26 -1.40 -27.40
N GLN A 298 -29.42 -2.04 -27.59
CA GLN A 298 -29.55 -3.51 -27.63
C GLN A 298 -28.74 -4.14 -28.75
N LYS A 299 -28.68 -3.49 -29.91
CA LYS A 299 -27.80 -3.86 -31.03
C LYS A 299 -26.33 -3.52 -30.79
N LYS A 300 -25.98 -2.95 -29.63
CA LYS A 300 -24.62 -2.52 -29.26
C LYS A 300 -24.01 -1.48 -30.21
N MET A 301 -24.82 -0.73 -30.94
CA MET A 301 -24.34 0.32 -31.85
C MET A 301 -24.01 1.61 -31.11
N ILE A 302 -24.70 1.85 -30.00
CA ILE A 302 -24.47 2.98 -29.10
C ILE A 302 -24.22 2.49 -27.68
N ARG A 303 -23.53 3.31 -26.89
CA ARG A 303 -23.51 3.25 -25.43
C ARG A 303 -24.46 4.33 -24.92
N TRP A 304 -25.35 3.94 -24.01
CA TRP A 304 -26.40 4.81 -23.48
C TRP A 304 -26.59 4.54 -21.99
N GLU A 305 -25.52 4.72 -21.25
CA GLU A 305 -25.37 4.43 -19.84
C GLU A 305 -24.44 5.47 -19.21
N VAL A 306 -24.57 5.69 -17.91
CA VAL A 306 -23.63 6.44 -17.09
C VAL A 306 -22.32 5.65 -17.03
N GLU A 307 -21.22 6.30 -17.37
CA GLU A 307 -19.88 5.70 -17.35
C GLU A 307 -18.99 6.43 -16.34
N VAL A 308 -18.11 5.70 -15.67
CA VAL A 308 -17.11 6.28 -14.78
C VAL A 308 -15.83 6.53 -15.59
N PRO A 309 -15.44 7.79 -15.84
CA PRO A 309 -14.29 8.09 -16.70
C PRO A 309 -13.01 7.43 -16.17
N ALA A 310 -12.25 6.78 -17.05
CA ALA A 310 -10.97 6.17 -16.70
C ALA A 310 -9.96 7.25 -16.27
N LEU A 311 -9.14 6.96 -15.26
CA LEU A 311 -8.08 7.83 -14.76
C LEU A 311 -8.53 9.19 -14.17
N GLU A 312 -9.83 9.47 -14.15
CA GLU A 312 -10.38 10.63 -13.45
C GLU A 312 -10.18 10.49 -11.93
N PRO A 313 -9.48 11.44 -11.27
CA PRO A 313 -9.26 11.43 -9.82
C PRO A 313 -10.52 11.66 -8.99
N HIS A 314 -11.48 12.46 -9.48
CA HIS A 314 -12.72 12.79 -8.77
C HIS A 314 -13.98 12.28 -9.52
N PRO A 315 -14.09 10.97 -9.76
CA PRO A 315 -15.12 10.44 -10.65
C PRO A 315 -16.54 10.64 -10.10
N PHE A 316 -16.71 10.68 -8.78
CA PHE A 316 -18.02 10.92 -8.16
C PHE A 316 -18.52 12.35 -8.43
N ASP A 317 -17.61 13.33 -8.41
CA ASP A 317 -17.95 14.73 -8.68
C ASP A 317 -18.33 14.93 -10.15
N VAL A 318 -17.70 14.20 -11.07
CA VAL A 318 -18.12 14.17 -12.48
C VAL A 318 -19.55 13.66 -12.62
N LEU A 319 -19.90 12.55 -11.96
CA LEU A 319 -21.28 12.03 -11.98
C LEU A 319 -22.27 13.05 -11.41
N LEU A 320 -21.91 13.73 -10.33
CA LEU A 320 -22.76 14.76 -9.73
C LEU A 320 -22.93 15.96 -10.67
N ALA A 321 -21.87 16.39 -11.35
CA ALA A 321 -21.92 17.46 -12.34
C ALA A 321 -22.82 17.10 -13.52
N ASP A 322 -22.73 15.86 -14.03
CA ASP A 322 -23.57 15.36 -15.11
C ASP A 322 -25.05 15.38 -14.72
N VAL A 323 -25.39 14.85 -13.53
CA VAL A 323 -26.78 14.88 -13.01
C VAL A 323 -27.25 16.33 -12.80
N SER A 324 -26.37 17.21 -12.34
CA SER A 324 -26.70 18.62 -12.14
C SER A 324 -27.02 19.35 -13.45
N ALA A 325 -26.47 18.89 -14.58
CA ALA A 325 -26.72 19.45 -15.91
C ALA A 325 -28.01 18.93 -16.57
N TRP A 326 -28.69 17.92 -15.99
CA TRP A 326 -29.97 17.44 -16.49
C TRP A 326 -31.07 18.52 -16.44
N ARG A 327 -32.17 18.29 -17.14
CA ARG A 327 -33.32 19.19 -17.08
C ARG A 327 -33.91 19.26 -15.66
N GLU A 328 -34.44 20.43 -15.30
CA GLU A 328 -35.16 20.67 -14.04
C GLU A 328 -36.44 19.81 -13.95
N THR A 329 -36.27 18.60 -13.42
CA THR A 329 -37.29 17.55 -13.35
C THR A 329 -37.26 16.88 -11.98
N SER A 330 -38.32 16.14 -11.65
CA SER A 330 -38.35 15.32 -10.43
C SER A 330 -37.25 14.25 -10.41
N VAL A 331 -36.82 13.76 -11.58
CA VAL A 331 -35.71 12.79 -11.72
C VAL A 331 -34.40 13.43 -11.29
N ARG A 332 -34.07 14.62 -11.81
CA ARG A 332 -32.88 15.37 -11.40
C ARG A 332 -32.91 15.66 -9.90
N ALA A 333 -34.00 16.23 -9.39
CA ALA A 333 -34.13 16.54 -7.97
C ALA A 333 -33.91 15.30 -7.08
N ARG A 334 -34.58 14.19 -7.41
CA ARG A 334 -34.45 12.90 -6.69
C ARG A 334 -32.99 12.40 -6.63
N TRP A 335 -32.25 12.53 -7.72
CA TRP A 335 -30.86 12.07 -7.77
C TRP A 335 -29.89 13.04 -7.09
N LEU A 336 -30.08 14.35 -7.25
CA LEU A 336 -29.30 15.35 -6.52
C LEU A 336 -29.48 15.22 -5.01
N ASP A 337 -30.70 15.02 -4.53
CA ASP A 337 -31.01 14.81 -3.10
C ASP A 337 -30.25 13.60 -2.50
N ARG A 338 -29.90 12.61 -3.32
CA ARG A 338 -29.15 11.42 -2.90
C ARG A 338 -27.64 11.58 -3.03
N LEU A 339 -27.17 12.17 -4.13
CA LEU A 339 -25.74 12.24 -4.46
C LEU A 339 -25.04 13.44 -3.79
N GLN A 340 -25.69 14.61 -3.71
CA GLN A 340 -25.07 15.80 -3.12
C GLN A 340 -24.65 15.60 -1.66
N PRO A 341 -25.47 14.98 -0.78
CA PRO A 341 -25.05 14.73 0.59
C PRO A 341 -23.82 13.83 0.69
N ILE A 342 -23.65 12.87 -0.23
CA ILE A 342 -22.49 11.96 -0.26
C ILE A 342 -21.25 12.72 -0.74
N ALA A 343 -21.35 13.47 -1.84
CA ALA A 343 -20.24 14.26 -2.39
C ALA A 343 -19.70 15.28 -1.37
N ALA A 344 -20.60 15.88 -0.57
CA ALA A 344 -20.22 16.82 0.47
C ALA A 344 -19.38 16.21 1.61
N LEU A 345 -19.42 14.88 1.82
CA LEU A 345 -18.73 14.23 2.94
C LEU A 345 -17.21 14.29 2.84
N ALA A 346 -16.64 14.21 1.63
CA ALA A 346 -15.19 14.33 1.46
C ALA A 346 -14.70 15.70 1.96
N LYS A 347 -15.36 16.79 1.54
CA LYS A 347 -15.06 18.14 2.03
C LYS A 347 -15.32 18.28 3.53
N LYS A 348 -16.47 17.80 4.03
CA LYS A 348 -16.79 17.80 5.46
C LYS A 348 -15.71 17.08 6.27
N PHE A 349 -15.18 15.97 5.76
CA PHE A 349 -14.10 15.20 6.37
C PHE A 349 -12.77 15.99 6.39
N ALA A 350 -12.42 16.67 5.30
CA ALA A 350 -11.23 17.52 5.24
C ALA A 350 -11.28 18.68 6.25
N ASP A 351 -12.44 19.32 6.37
CA ASP A 351 -12.69 20.48 7.25
C ASP A 351 -12.85 20.08 8.72
N THR A 352 -12.94 18.79 9.03
CA THR A 352 -13.11 18.28 10.40
C THR A 352 -11.77 17.82 10.97
N GLU A 353 -11.36 18.41 12.10
CA GLU A 353 -10.13 18.02 12.81
C GLU A 353 -10.35 16.89 13.83
N GLU A 354 -11.49 16.90 14.51
CA GLU A 354 -11.77 15.94 15.59
C GLU A 354 -11.90 14.51 15.04
N THR A 355 -11.04 13.60 15.53
CA THR A 355 -11.01 12.19 15.14
C THR A 355 -12.37 11.50 15.22
N ALA A 356 -13.11 11.71 16.30
CA ALA A 356 -14.40 11.05 16.50
C ALA A 356 -15.44 11.51 15.47
N ALA A 357 -15.49 12.81 15.18
CA ALA A 357 -16.35 13.36 14.13
C ALA A 357 -15.94 12.89 12.73
N ARG A 358 -14.65 12.80 12.44
CA ARG A 358 -14.13 12.23 11.18
C ARG A 358 -14.55 10.77 10.99
N VAL A 359 -14.50 9.97 12.06
CA VAL A 359 -15.00 8.59 12.04
C VAL A 359 -16.49 8.55 11.73
N GLN A 360 -17.30 9.39 12.37
CA GLN A 360 -18.73 9.48 12.09
C GLN A 360 -19.03 9.87 10.64
N ILE A 361 -18.17 10.69 10.01
CA ILE A 361 -18.32 11.05 8.59
C ILE A 361 -18.04 9.85 7.66
N ILE A 362 -17.05 9.00 8.00
CA ILE A 362 -16.83 7.74 7.27
C ILE A 362 -18.03 6.81 7.43
N ASP A 363 -18.52 6.64 8.66
CA ASP A 363 -19.68 5.80 8.93
C ASP A 363 -20.94 6.35 8.20
N GLU A 364 -21.13 7.67 8.17
CA GLU A 364 -22.19 8.35 7.39
C GLU A 364 -22.06 8.09 5.89
N ALA A 365 -20.83 8.09 5.35
CA ALA A 365 -20.58 7.81 3.94
C ALA A 365 -20.94 6.36 3.60
N ASP A 366 -20.53 5.40 4.43
CA ASP A 366 -20.86 3.99 4.27
C ASP A 366 -22.38 3.76 4.32
N ASP A 367 -23.07 4.39 5.29
CA ASP A 367 -24.52 4.28 5.42
C ASP A 367 -25.26 4.83 4.20
N ARG A 368 -24.87 6.03 3.72
CA ARG A 368 -25.50 6.65 2.55
C ARG A 368 -25.22 5.89 1.27
N LEU A 369 -24.00 5.38 1.09
CA LEU A 369 -23.65 4.52 -0.06
C LEU A 369 -24.37 3.18 0.01
N GLY A 370 -24.57 2.63 1.21
CA GLY A 370 -25.41 1.46 1.45
C GLY A 370 -26.87 1.69 1.06
N GLN A 371 -27.47 2.81 1.48
CA GLN A 371 -28.82 3.22 1.11
C GLN A 371 -28.97 3.47 -0.40
N LEU A 372 -27.91 3.94 -1.06
CA LEU A 372 -27.85 4.09 -2.52
C LEU A 372 -27.74 2.75 -3.26
N GLY A 373 -27.42 1.65 -2.57
CA GLY A 373 -27.10 0.37 -3.21
C GLY A 373 -25.70 0.32 -3.85
N ALA A 374 -24.84 1.28 -3.51
CA ALA A 374 -23.49 1.45 -4.04
C ALA A 374 -22.41 0.73 -3.22
N ALA A 375 -22.78 0.09 -2.11
CA ALA A 375 -21.83 -0.59 -1.23
C ALA A 375 -21.03 -1.70 -1.96
N PRO A 376 -19.73 -1.86 -1.67
CA PRO A 376 -18.92 -2.88 -2.33
C PRO A 376 -19.48 -4.27 -2.01
N LYS A 377 -19.59 -5.12 -3.04
CA LYS A 377 -19.88 -6.55 -2.81
C LYS A 377 -18.70 -7.16 -2.05
N THR A 378 -18.92 -7.52 -0.78
CA THR A 378 -17.90 -8.14 0.08
C THR A 378 -17.32 -9.38 -0.62
N GLY A 379 -16.02 -9.39 -0.96
CA GLY A 379 -15.38 -10.62 -1.45
C GLY A 379 -14.09 -10.49 -2.25
N SER A 380 -13.83 -9.39 -2.96
CA SER A 380 -12.57 -9.24 -3.70
C SER A 380 -11.49 -8.63 -2.82
N ARG A 381 -10.89 -9.43 -1.93
CA ARG A 381 -9.66 -9.03 -1.23
C ARG A 381 -8.48 -9.07 -2.21
N PHE A 382 -8.44 -8.12 -3.13
CA PHE A 382 -7.23 -7.85 -3.90
C PHE A 382 -6.33 -6.94 -3.07
N LEU A 383 -5.02 -7.22 -3.05
CA LEU A 383 -4.03 -6.37 -2.41
C LEU A 383 -4.20 -4.94 -2.98
N TYR A 384 -4.31 -3.92 -2.11
CA TYR A 384 -4.57 -2.52 -2.46
C TYR A 384 -6.01 -2.14 -2.86
N SER A 385 -7.02 -2.98 -2.60
CA SER A 385 -8.42 -2.52 -2.71
C SER A 385 -8.75 -1.55 -1.58
N ALA A 386 -9.18 -0.33 -1.93
CA ALA A 386 -9.70 0.62 -0.97
C ALA A 386 -11.00 0.07 -0.34
N ALA A 387 -11.07 0.09 0.99
CA ALA A 387 -12.24 -0.35 1.74
C ALA A 387 -13.03 0.82 2.34
N ASN A 388 -12.37 1.95 2.61
CA ASN A 388 -13.05 3.15 3.07
C ASN A 388 -13.70 3.86 1.88
N PRO A 389 -14.80 4.61 2.08
CA PRO A 389 -15.45 5.39 1.03
C PRO A 389 -14.73 6.72 0.73
N ILE A 390 -13.95 7.22 1.67
CA ILE A 390 -13.20 8.48 1.56
C ILE A 390 -11.70 8.17 1.63
N GLY A 391 -10.95 8.66 0.65
CA GLY A 391 -9.48 8.70 0.65
C GLY A 391 -8.97 10.06 1.14
N GLU A 392 -7.74 10.09 1.66
CA GLU A 392 -7.07 11.32 2.07
C GLU A 392 -5.57 11.25 1.80
N GLU A 393 -5.06 12.30 1.16
CA GLU A 393 -3.64 12.61 1.08
C GLU A 393 -3.33 13.81 1.98
N CYS A 394 -2.23 13.74 2.71
CA CYS A 394 -1.79 14.81 3.61
C CYS A 394 -0.47 15.38 3.13
N PHE A 395 -0.37 16.70 3.13
CA PHE A 395 0.85 17.41 2.78
C PHE A 395 1.45 18.06 4.02
N ARG A 396 2.78 18.14 4.06
CA ARG A 396 3.54 18.80 5.12
C ARG A 396 4.50 19.80 4.51
N ASN A 397 4.50 21.01 5.06
CA ASN A 397 5.52 22.00 4.76
C ASN A 397 6.85 21.48 5.31
N CYS A 398 7.74 21.09 4.39
CA CYS A 398 9.03 20.47 4.75
C CYS A 398 10.26 21.27 4.36
N GLY A 399 10.11 22.30 3.51
CA GLY A 399 11.24 23.11 3.06
C GLY A 399 12.36 22.25 2.46
N PHE A 400 12.03 21.15 1.78
CA PHE A 400 13.02 20.23 1.28
C PHE A 400 13.73 20.81 0.05
N THR A 401 15.05 20.96 0.16
CA THR A 401 15.91 21.36 -0.96
C THR A 401 17.10 20.43 -1.04
N ILE A 402 17.48 20.01 -2.24
CA ILE A 402 18.67 19.18 -2.46
C ILE A 402 19.52 19.77 -3.59
N GLY A 403 20.82 19.83 -3.38
CA GLY A 403 21.76 20.33 -4.38
C GLY A 403 21.87 19.42 -5.60
N GLU A 404 22.15 20.02 -6.75
CA GLU A 404 22.23 19.32 -8.04
C GLU A 404 23.24 18.15 -8.02
N ASN A 405 24.39 18.30 -7.37
CA ASN A 405 25.36 17.19 -7.35
C ASN A 405 24.85 16.01 -6.52
N LEU A 406 24.23 16.26 -5.36
CA LEU A 406 23.67 15.21 -4.50
C LEU A 406 22.52 14.48 -5.20
N VAL A 407 21.55 15.21 -5.75
CA VAL A 407 20.41 14.55 -6.42
C VAL A 407 20.83 13.78 -7.67
N ASN A 408 21.88 14.24 -8.36
CA ASN A 408 22.44 13.53 -9.51
C ASN A 408 23.22 12.27 -9.13
N GLU A 409 23.49 11.97 -7.86
CA GLU A 409 23.99 10.65 -7.43
C GLU A 409 22.95 9.57 -7.71
N VAL A 410 21.66 9.85 -7.48
CA VAL A 410 20.56 8.91 -7.73
C VAL A 410 20.56 8.37 -9.17
N PRO A 411 20.48 9.20 -10.23
CA PRO A 411 20.51 8.69 -11.59
C PRO A 411 21.88 8.12 -11.98
N ARG A 412 22.99 8.57 -11.38
CA ARG A 412 24.33 7.99 -11.66
C ARG A 412 24.42 6.55 -11.16
N ASP A 413 23.99 6.30 -9.93
CA ASP A 413 24.05 4.97 -9.31
C ASP A 413 22.95 4.06 -9.84
N ALA A 414 21.78 4.62 -10.18
CA ALA A 414 20.68 3.89 -10.78
C ALA A 414 20.87 3.62 -12.28
N ALA A 415 21.73 4.35 -12.99
CA ALA A 415 21.87 4.24 -14.46
C ALA A 415 22.06 2.79 -14.93
N PRO A 416 22.97 1.97 -14.36
CA PRO A 416 23.12 0.57 -14.79
C PRO A 416 21.84 -0.26 -14.61
N TRP A 417 21.06 0.02 -13.56
CA TRP A 417 19.79 -0.67 -13.29
C TRP A 417 18.66 -0.21 -14.21
N ILE A 418 18.62 1.10 -14.52
CA ILE A 418 17.67 1.66 -15.47
C ILE A 418 17.98 1.13 -16.89
N ASP A 419 19.25 1.10 -17.28
CA ASP A 419 19.70 0.54 -18.56
C ASP A 419 19.37 -0.96 -18.64
N LEU A 420 19.66 -1.73 -17.59
CA LEU A 420 19.30 -3.15 -17.51
C LEU A 420 17.78 -3.34 -17.61
N TRP A 421 16.99 -2.56 -16.89
CA TRP A 421 15.53 -2.63 -16.94
C TRP A 421 15.02 -2.31 -18.34
N ARG A 422 15.51 -1.23 -18.96
CA ARG A 422 15.17 -0.81 -20.32
C ARG A 422 15.49 -1.92 -21.32
N ASP A 423 16.70 -2.47 -21.26
CA ASP A 423 17.17 -3.47 -22.23
C ASP A 423 16.46 -4.81 -22.04
N CYS A 424 16.24 -5.24 -20.80
CA CYS A 424 15.40 -6.41 -20.49
C CYS A 424 13.98 -6.21 -20.99
N TYR A 425 13.38 -5.05 -20.73
CA TYR A 425 12.01 -4.77 -21.15
C TYR A 425 11.90 -4.70 -22.69
N ALA A 426 12.85 -4.08 -23.37
CA ALA A 426 12.91 -4.05 -24.83
C ALA A 426 13.08 -5.47 -25.42
N PHE A 427 13.93 -6.30 -24.81
CA PHE A 427 14.08 -7.71 -25.20
C PHE A 427 12.79 -8.50 -25.00
N VAL A 428 12.17 -8.40 -23.83
CA VAL A 428 10.89 -9.05 -23.52
C VAL A 428 9.79 -8.57 -24.48
N ALA A 429 9.70 -7.27 -24.71
CA ALA A 429 8.74 -6.69 -25.66
C ALA A 429 8.98 -7.20 -27.08
N SER A 430 10.24 -7.35 -27.52
CA SER A 430 10.59 -7.94 -28.81
C SER A 430 10.14 -9.41 -28.92
N ARG A 431 10.35 -10.21 -27.87
CA ARG A 431 9.88 -11.61 -27.81
C ARG A 431 8.36 -11.71 -27.84
N VAL A 432 7.67 -10.89 -27.05
CA VAL A 432 6.21 -10.79 -27.06
C VAL A 432 5.72 -10.38 -28.45
N ALA A 433 6.32 -9.35 -29.05
CA ALA A 433 5.97 -8.89 -30.39
C ALA A 433 6.20 -9.97 -31.46
N ALA A 434 7.26 -10.75 -31.38
CA ALA A 434 7.51 -11.88 -32.28
C ALA A 434 6.43 -12.97 -32.13
N GLY A 435 6.06 -13.32 -30.89
CA GLY A 435 4.96 -14.25 -30.62
C GLY A 435 3.62 -13.75 -31.14
N LEU A 436 3.32 -12.46 -30.91
CA LEU A 436 2.11 -11.80 -31.42
C LEU A 436 2.09 -11.71 -32.95
N ARG A 437 3.24 -11.52 -33.60
CA ARG A 437 3.34 -11.51 -35.07
C ARG A 437 2.89 -12.83 -35.67
N GLY A 438 3.29 -13.96 -35.09
CA GLY A 438 2.83 -15.27 -35.54
C GLY A 438 1.32 -15.50 -35.37
N LEU A 439 0.69 -14.84 -34.39
CA LEU A 439 -0.77 -14.81 -34.26
C LEU A 439 -1.41 -13.87 -35.30
N LEU A 440 -0.79 -12.72 -35.54
CA LEU A 440 -1.25 -11.71 -36.49
C LEU A 440 -1.23 -12.25 -37.94
N GLU A 441 -0.18 -12.98 -38.32
CA GLU A 441 -0.07 -13.63 -39.64
C GLU A 441 -1.18 -14.66 -39.90
N LYS A 442 -1.71 -15.28 -38.85
CA LYS A 442 -2.81 -16.25 -38.92
C LYS A 442 -4.19 -15.61 -38.73
N ALA A 443 -4.23 -14.33 -38.35
CA ALA A 443 -5.46 -13.62 -38.14
C ALA A 443 -6.17 -13.35 -39.48
N PRO A 444 -7.51 -13.33 -39.51
CA PRO A 444 -8.26 -12.99 -40.70
C PRO A 444 -8.15 -11.48 -41.01
N ALA A 445 -7.03 -11.09 -41.62
CA ALA A 445 -6.76 -9.71 -42.01
C ALA A 445 -7.37 -9.38 -43.39
N HIS A 446 -7.88 -8.16 -43.54
CA HIS A 446 -8.37 -7.64 -44.81
C HIS A 446 -7.37 -6.62 -45.36
N ASN A 447 -6.87 -6.85 -46.59
CA ASN A 447 -5.82 -6.04 -47.22
C ASN A 447 -4.55 -5.88 -46.34
N GLY A 448 -4.21 -6.93 -45.58
CA GLY A 448 -3.06 -6.92 -44.66
C GLY A 448 -3.27 -6.09 -43.39
N LEU A 449 -4.48 -5.59 -43.15
CA LEU A 449 -4.84 -4.82 -41.95
C LEU A 449 -5.89 -5.59 -41.13
N ILE A 450 -5.81 -5.44 -39.82
CA ILE A 450 -6.81 -5.91 -38.87
C ILE A 450 -6.99 -4.87 -37.77
N ALA A 451 -8.23 -4.63 -37.36
CA ALA A 451 -8.51 -3.76 -36.23
C ALA A 451 -8.07 -4.43 -34.92
N LEU A 452 -7.56 -3.64 -33.96
CA LEU A 452 -7.13 -4.17 -32.67
C LEU A 452 -8.21 -5.01 -31.97
N PRO A 453 -9.49 -4.61 -31.90
CA PRO A 453 -10.53 -5.44 -31.28
C PRO A 453 -10.72 -6.80 -31.98
N ALA A 454 -10.64 -6.85 -33.31
CA ALA A 454 -10.74 -8.12 -34.06
C ALA A 454 -9.54 -9.02 -33.79
N PHE A 455 -8.35 -8.44 -33.69
CA PHE A 455 -7.15 -9.19 -33.31
C PHE A 455 -7.24 -9.75 -31.89
N LEU A 456 -7.74 -8.96 -30.93
CA LEU A 456 -7.96 -9.40 -29.55
C LEU A 456 -8.97 -10.56 -29.49
N ARG A 457 -10.10 -10.46 -30.20
CA ARG A 457 -11.09 -11.54 -30.31
C ARG A 457 -10.50 -12.81 -30.96
N HIS A 458 -9.73 -12.66 -32.02
CA HIS A 458 -9.04 -13.79 -32.66
C HIS A 458 -8.12 -14.52 -31.68
N CYS A 459 -7.36 -13.76 -30.87
CA CYS A 459 -6.49 -14.32 -29.84
C CYS A 459 -7.30 -15.04 -28.74
N GLU A 460 -8.45 -14.51 -28.32
CA GLU A 460 -9.37 -15.20 -27.40
C GLU A 460 -9.90 -16.53 -27.95
N GLN A 461 -10.27 -16.59 -29.24
CA GLN A 461 -10.71 -17.82 -29.90
C GLN A 461 -9.61 -18.90 -29.93
N LEU A 462 -8.35 -18.48 -30.02
CA LEU A 462 -7.18 -19.35 -29.91
C LEU A 462 -6.82 -19.69 -28.44
N ARG A 463 -7.67 -19.33 -27.48
CA ARG A 463 -7.44 -19.49 -26.03
C ARG A 463 -6.19 -18.75 -25.52
N MET A 464 -5.86 -17.63 -26.17
CA MET A 464 -4.76 -16.72 -25.80
C MET A 464 -5.28 -15.29 -25.52
N PRO A 465 -6.13 -15.07 -24.51
CA PRO A 465 -6.68 -13.74 -24.21
C PRO A 465 -5.58 -12.74 -23.82
N LEU A 466 -5.36 -11.73 -24.65
CA LEU A 466 -4.33 -10.71 -24.45
C LEU A 466 -4.71 -9.65 -23.40
N THR A 467 -5.99 -9.50 -23.08
CA THR A 467 -6.51 -8.66 -22.00
C THR A 467 -6.38 -9.31 -20.61
N GLY A 468 -5.80 -10.51 -20.55
CA GLY A 468 -5.65 -11.29 -19.32
C GLY A 468 -4.30 -12.03 -19.25
N PRO A 469 -4.26 -13.25 -18.66
CA PRO A 469 -3.00 -13.90 -18.29
C PRO A 469 -2.15 -14.36 -19.48
N ALA A 470 -2.67 -14.42 -20.71
CA ALA A 470 -1.88 -14.92 -21.85
C ALA A 470 -0.75 -13.96 -22.26
N MET A 471 -0.99 -12.64 -22.23
CA MET A 471 0.06 -11.65 -22.46
C MET A 471 1.16 -11.76 -21.38
N VAL A 472 0.75 -12.01 -20.13
CA VAL A 472 1.66 -12.28 -19.01
C VAL A 472 2.47 -13.56 -19.24
N GLY A 473 1.88 -14.60 -19.84
CA GLY A 473 2.57 -15.84 -20.19
C GLY A 473 3.71 -15.63 -21.21
N LEU A 474 3.47 -14.87 -22.29
CA LEU A 474 4.50 -14.54 -23.27
C LEU A 474 5.64 -13.75 -22.63
N ALA A 475 5.31 -12.73 -21.82
CA ALA A 475 6.31 -11.96 -21.10
C ALA A 475 7.08 -12.83 -20.11
N HIS A 476 6.40 -13.73 -19.39
CA HIS A 476 7.02 -14.62 -18.40
C HIS A 476 8.06 -15.53 -19.02
N MET A 477 7.79 -16.15 -20.17
CA MET A 477 8.77 -16.98 -20.88
C MET A 477 10.01 -16.18 -21.26
N ALA A 478 9.84 -14.99 -21.83
CA ALA A 478 10.96 -14.11 -22.18
C ALA A 478 11.76 -13.68 -20.92
N PHE A 479 11.10 -13.45 -19.80
CA PHE A 479 11.77 -13.18 -18.52
C PHE A 479 12.59 -14.38 -18.02
N GLN A 480 12.18 -15.63 -18.30
CA GLN A 480 12.99 -16.80 -17.95
C GLN A 480 14.26 -16.90 -18.80
N GLU A 481 14.22 -16.51 -20.08
CA GLU A 481 15.43 -16.40 -20.92
C GLU A 481 16.43 -15.40 -20.32
N VAL A 482 15.96 -14.21 -19.92
CA VAL A 482 16.80 -13.20 -19.26
C VAL A 482 17.42 -13.76 -17.98
N LYS A 483 16.63 -14.45 -17.14
CA LYS A 483 17.13 -15.08 -15.91
C LYS A 483 18.15 -16.19 -16.19
N ALA A 484 17.96 -16.99 -17.23
CA ALA A 484 18.90 -18.04 -17.61
C ALA A 484 20.23 -17.44 -18.05
N ALA A 485 20.22 -16.43 -18.92
CA ALA A 485 21.42 -15.73 -19.35
C ALA A 485 22.18 -15.11 -18.18
N PHE A 486 21.47 -14.54 -17.20
CA PHE A 486 22.11 -13.99 -15.99
C PHE A 486 22.75 -15.07 -15.12
N ARG A 487 22.13 -16.25 -15.00
CA ARG A 487 22.68 -17.39 -14.25
C ARG A 487 23.92 -18.01 -14.91
N GLU A 488 24.08 -17.87 -16.22
CA GLU A 488 25.27 -18.35 -16.94
C GLU A 488 26.47 -17.40 -16.78
N MET A 489 26.24 -16.16 -16.37
CA MET A 489 27.27 -15.13 -16.18
C MET A 489 27.79 -15.01 -14.73
N VAL A 490 27.09 -15.61 -13.75
CA VAL A 490 27.44 -15.64 -12.32
C VAL A 490 27.91 -17.03 -11.94
#